data_AF-A0A4Q5R1K8-F1
#
_entry.id   AF-A0A4Q5R1K8-F1
#
_cell.length_a   1.000
_cell.length_b   1.000
_cell.length_c   1.000
_cell.angle_alpha   90.00
_cell.angle_beta   90.00
_cell.angle_gamma   90.00
#
_symmetry.space_group_name_H-M   'P 1'
#
loop_
_entity.id
_entity.type
_entity.pdbx_description
1 polymer ?
#
loop_
_entity_poly.entity_id
_entity_poly.type
_entity_poly.pdbx_seq_one_letter_code
_entity_poly.pdbx_strand_id
1 'polypeptide(L)'
;MSLKTQIRLGVFLMLGLLLSLGSYVIFTIHRLESEAPAVQQANARLAQHAVYLFLGVSTLLGIVLMVRLPRLVVRPLHRLTADVERVAGPGPATRVAVAKNNEVGTMAAAVNRVLRQAEDERRATLAELITERNRTDSLVRSLDEGLLLIDQQGVIVLTNPVACLLLGGVPAKELLGRPATQVAQHNERLREWLAVLSTPHPAENASQGPTYLVRPHGENLHYQL
;
A
#
# COMPACT_ATOMS: atom_id res chain seq x y z
N MET A 1 14.32 24.93 13.57
CA MET A 1 14.87 24.13 14.70
C MET A 1 14.25 22.75 14.65
N SER A 2 15.07 21.70 14.83
CA SER A 2 14.62 20.31 14.81
C SER A 2 13.79 20.00 16.07
N LEU A 3 12.89 19.01 15.99
CA LEU A 3 12.08 18.57 17.12
C LEU A 3 12.97 18.16 18.30
N LYS A 4 14.09 17.47 18.01
CA LYS A 4 15.11 17.12 18.99
C LYS A 4 15.72 18.35 19.65
N THR A 5 15.89 19.46 18.93
CA THR A 5 16.44 20.69 19.52
C THR A 5 15.46 21.33 20.50
N GLN A 6 14.15 21.32 20.19
CA GLN A 6 13.14 21.91 21.07
C GLN A 6 12.93 21.10 22.36
N ILE A 7 12.90 19.76 22.25
CA ILE A 7 12.83 18.88 23.43
C ILE A 7 14.09 19.06 24.28
N ARG A 8 15.28 19.02 23.66
CA ARG A 8 16.54 19.24 24.37
C ARG A 8 16.57 20.59 25.07
N LEU A 9 16.19 21.67 24.40
CA LEU A 9 16.14 23.01 24.99
C LEU A 9 15.19 23.05 26.20
N GLY A 10 14.00 22.45 26.09
CA GLY A 10 13.04 22.36 27.20
C GLY A 10 13.58 21.57 28.39
N VAL A 11 14.22 20.43 28.14
CA VAL A 11 14.84 19.60 29.20
C VAL A 11 16.02 20.34 29.84
N PHE A 12 16.91 20.95 29.06
CA PHE A 12 18.03 21.73 29.58
C PHE A 12 17.57 22.92 30.41
N LEU A 13 16.52 23.62 29.97
CA LEU A 13 15.92 24.71 30.73
C LEU A 13 15.34 24.23 32.06
N MET A 14 14.65 23.08 32.06
CA MET A 14 14.10 22.47 33.28
C MET A 14 15.21 22.02 34.25
N LEU A 15 16.27 21.39 33.73
CA LEU A 15 17.43 20.94 34.51
C LEU A 15 18.21 22.13 35.08
N GLY A 16 18.39 23.19 34.28
CA GLY A 16 19.02 24.44 34.71
C GLY A 16 18.25 25.12 35.83
N LEU A 17 16.92 25.14 35.75
CA LEU A 17 16.07 25.61 36.85
C LEU A 17 16.27 24.75 38.10
N LEU A 18 16.17 23.43 38.00
CA LEU A 18 16.34 22.52 39.16
C LEU A 18 17.70 22.71 39.84
N LEU A 19 18.77 22.81 39.06
CA LEU A 19 20.12 23.05 39.59
C LEU A 19 20.26 24.44 40.21
N SER A 20 19.64 25.46 39.59
CA SER A 20 19.60 26.81 40.15
C SER A 20 18.83 26.87 41.47
N LEU A 21 17.73 26.12 41.61
CA LEU A 21 17.00 26.00 42.87
C LEU A 21 17.83 25.33 43.95
N GLY A 22 18.45 24.19 43.61
CA GLY A 22 19.30 23.44 44.56
C GLY A 22 20.47 24.29 45.04
N SER A 23 21.17 24.95 44.11
CA SER A 23 22.28 25.85 44.42
C SER A 23 21.83 27.04 45.27
N TYR A 24 20.66 27.63 44.97
CA TYR A 24 20.10 28.74 45.73
C TYR A 24 19.72 28.33 47.16
N VAL A 25 19.03 27.21 47.34
CA VAL A 25 18.64 26.69 48.66
C VAL A 25 19.89 26.42 49.51
N ILE A 26 20.88 25.72 48.96
CA ILE A 26 22.14 25.43 49.64
C ILE A 26 22.87 26.72 50.03
N PHE A 27 22.96 27.69 49.10
CA PHE A 27 23.57 28.99 49.37
C PHE A 27 22.86 29.75 50.49
N THR A 28 21.52 29.74 50.50
CA THR A 28 20.75 30.40 51.56
C THR A 28 20.91 29.73 52.93
N ILE A 29 20.97 28.40 52.99
CA ILE A 29 21.20 27.67 54.25
C ILE A 29 22.59 28.00 54.80
N HIS A 30 23.62 27.95 53.95
CA HIS A 30 24.99 28.24 54.37
C HIS A 30 25.18 29.71 54.81
N ARG A 31 24.46 30.62 54.18
CA ARG A 31 24.44 32.03 54.56
C ARG A 31 23.72 32.28 55.89
N LEU A 32 22.64 31.54 56.16
CA LEU A 32 21.91 31.59 57.43
C LEU A 32 22.75 31.06 58.60
N GLU A 33 23.67 30.14 58.34
CA GLU A 33 24.58 29.56 59.34
C GLU A 33 25.77 30.49 59.68
N SER A 34 26.11 31.43 58.80
CA SER A 34 27.31 32.29 58.93
C SER A 34 27.05 33.73 59.42
N GLU A 35 25.80 34.22 59.46
CA GLU A 35 25.47 35.59 59.89
C GLU A 35 24.87 35.64 61.33
N ALA A 36 25.44 36.50 62.20
CA ALA A 36 25.09 36.71 63.61
C ALA A 36 23.60 37.15 63.85
N PRO A 37 23.02 36.92 65.05
CA PRO A 37 21.56 36.85 65.26
C PRO A 37 20.76 38.15 65.05
N ALA A 38 21.40 39.32 64.87
CA ALA A 38 20.70 40.60 64.68
C ALA A 38 20.22 40.85 63.22
N VAL A 39 20.73 40.12 62.23
CA VAL A 39 20.39 40.28 60.79
C VAL A 39 19.33 39.27 60.30
N GLN A 40 18.92 38.35 61.19
CA GLN A 40 18.07 37.19 60.87
C GLN A 40 16.69 37.50 60.26
N GLN A 41 16.04 38.61 60.64
CA GLN A 41 14.66 38.87 60.19
C GLN A 41 14.57 39.51 58.80
N ALA A 42 15.53 40.35 58.41
CA ALA A 42 15.54 41.02 57.12
C ALA A 42 15.93 40.06 55.98
N ASN A 43 16.93 39.21 56.23
CA ASN A 43 17.41 38.23 55.25
C ASN A 43 16.42 37.05 55.08
N ALA A 44 15.68 36.67 56.12
CA ALA A 44 14.65 35.63 56.03
C ALA A 44 13.50 36.03 55.07
N ARG A 45 13.03 37.30 55.10
CA ARG A 45 11.97 37.78 54.20
C ARG A 45 12.42 37.84 52.74
N LEU A 46 13.67 38.23 52.49
CA LEU A 46 14.24 38.24 51.13
C LEU A 46 14.41 36.81 50.58
N ALA A 47 14.86 35.86 51.42
CA ALA A 47 14.96 34.45 51.05
C ALA A 47 13.58 33.83 50.77
N GLN A 48 12.57 34.14 51.57
CA GLN A 48 11.19 33.67 51.34
C GLN A 48 10.62 34.16 50.00
N HIS A 49 10.77 35.45 49.68
CA HIS A 49 10.30 35.98 48.39
C HIS A 49 11.00 35.32 47.20
N ALA A 50 12.31 35.08 47.29
CA ALA A 50 13.05 34.41 46.22
C ALA A 50 12.60 32.95 46.00
N VAL A 51 12.33 32.20 47.08
CA VAL A 51 11.76 30.85 46.99
C VAL A 51 10.38 30.87 46.33
N TYR A 52 9.50 31.81 46.70
CA TYR A 52 8.18 31.94 46.07
C TYR A 52 8.26 32.35 44.59
N LEU A 53 9.16 33.27 44.23
CA LEU A 53 9.36 33.70 42.85
C LEU A 53 9.87 32.54 41.99
N PHE A 54 10.81 31.75 42.53
CA PHE A 54 11.31 30.55 41.87
C PHE A 54 10.21 29.49 41.69
N LEU A 55 9.43 29.21 42.74
CA LEU A 55 8.30 28.29 42.67
C LEU A 55 7.31 28.73 41.58
N GLY A 56 7.03 30.04 41.52
CA GLY A 56 6.19 30.63 40.48
C GLY A 56 6.75 30.44 39.07
N VAL A 57 8.05 30.73 38.85
CA VAL A 57 8.72 30.58 37.54
C VAL A 57 8.76 29.12 37.10
N SER A 58 9.13 28.19 37.98
CA SER A 58 9.17 26.75 37.67
C SER A 58 7.79 26.20 37.33
N THR A 59 6.76 26.60 38.07
CA THR A 59 5.37 26.21 37.83
C THR A 59 4.87 26.77 36.50
N LEU A 60 5.10 28.06 36.24
CA LEU A 60 4.73 28.72 34.99
C LEU A 60 5.41 28.04 33.79
N LEU A 61 6.71 27.75 33.91
CA LEU A 61 7.43 27.06 32.85
C LEU A 61 6.90 25.65 32.61
N GLY A 62 6.59 24.90 33.67
CA GLY A 62 5.97 23.58 33.59
C GLY A 62 4.64 23.63 32.83
N ILE A 63 3.79 24.60 33.15
CA ILE A 63 2.51 24.83 32.46
C ILE A 63 2.74 25.16 30.98
N VAL A 64 3.71 26.05 30.68
CA VAL A 64 4.05 26.41 29.30
C VAL A 64 4.53 25.19 28.51
N LEU A 65 5.43 24.37 29.08
CA LEU A 65 5.86 23.13 28.43
C LEU A 65 4.68 22.19 28.24
N MET A 66 3.85 21.98 29.25
CA MET A 66 2.70 21.07 29.21
C MET A 66 1.72 21.42 28.09
N VAL A 67 1.51 22.71 27.81
CA VAL A 67 0.64 23.16 26.72
C VAL A 67 1.35 23.14 25.35
N ARG A 68 2.67 23.38 25.31
CA ARG A 68 3.45 23.46 24.07
C ARG A 68 3.87 22.10 23.52
N LEU A 69 4.26 21.15 24.38
CA LEU A 69 4.75 19.81 24.00
C LEU A 69 3.77 19.04 23.11
N PRO A 70 2.46 18.96 23.43
CA PRO A 70 1.49 18.26 22.60
C PRO A 70 1.35 18.87 21.20
N ARG A 71 1.50 20.19 21.08
CA ARG A 71 1.39 20.89 19.79
C ARG A 71 2.63 20.70 18.92
N LEU A 72 3.80 20.54 19.55
CA LEU A 72 5.08 20.40 18.85
C LEU A 72 5.37 18.95 18.43
N VAL A 73 5.04 17.98 19.28
CA VAL A 73 5.41 16.56 19.08
C VAL A 73 4.20 15.69 18.76
N VAL A 74 3.20 15.70 19.64
CA VAL A 74 2.09 14.72 19.60
C VAL A 74 1.19 14.95 18.39
N ARG A 75 0.79 16.19 18.11
CA ARG A 75 -0.10 16.51 16.97
C ARG A 75 0.50 16.12 15.62
N PRO A 76 1.76 16.48 15.28
CA PRO A 76 2.37 16.04 14.02
C PRO A 76 2.49 14.52 13.89
N LEU A 77 2.84 13.82 14.98
CA LEU A 77 2.90 12.35 15.01
C LEU A 77 1.54 11.73 14.72
N HIS A 78 0.49 12.19 15.40
CA HIS A 78 -0.85 11.64 15.23
C HIS A 78 -1.40 11.90 13.81
N ARG A 79 -1.08 13.06 13.21
CA ARG A 79 -1.42 13.34 11.81
C ARG A 79 -0.67 12.42 10.85
N LEU A 80 0.62 12.19 11.08
CA LEU A 80 1.42 11.28 10.26
C LEU A 80 0.84 9.86 10.32
N THR A 81 0.51 9.35 11.51
CA THR A 81 -0.11 8.03 11.67
C THR A 81 -1.45 7.95 10.93
N ALA A 82 -2.33 8.94 11.12
CA ALA A 82 -3.63 8.95 10.47
C ALA A 82 -3.52 9.04 8.93
N ASP A 83 -2.57 9.82 8.42
CA ASP A 83 -2.32 9.90 6.98
C ASP A 83 -1.80 8.55 6.45
N VAL A 84 -0.86 7.90 7.15
CA VAL A 84 -0.35 6.57 6.77
C VAL A 84 -1.46 5.51 6.77
N GLU A 85 -2.33 5.49 7.78
CA GLU A 85 -3.48 4.57 7.85
C GLU A 85 -4.44 4.77 6.68
N ARG A 86 -4.68 6.02 6.25
CA ARG A 86 -5.50 6.29 5.06
C ARG A 86 -4.86 5.78 3.78
N VAL A 87 -3.53 5.84 3.66
CA VAL A 87 -2.83 5.29 2.49
C VAL A 87 -2.84 3.76 2.49
N ALA A 88 -2.88 3.13 3.66
CA ALA A 88 -2.96 1.67 3.78
C ALA A 88 -4.34 1.10 3.36
N GLY A 89 -5.36 1.94 3.22
CA GLY A 89 -6.70 1.53 2.76
C GLY A 89 -6.81 1.36 1.24
N PRO A 90 -7.79 0.57 0.74
CA PRO A 90 -8.07 0.45 -0.69
C PRO A 90 -8.60 1.79 -1.23
N GLY A 91 -7.77 2.52 -1.97
CA GLY A 91 -8.11 3.80 -2.56
C GLY A 91 -7.00 4.34 -3.47
N PRO A 92 -7.26 5.41 -4.25
CA PRO A 92 -6.24 6.03 -5.09
C PRO A 92 -5.08 6.52 -4.23
N ALA A 93 -3.85 6.33 -4.75
CA ALA A 93 -2.56 6.68 -4.16
C ALA A 93 -2.59 8.05 -3.45
N THR A 94 -2.94 8.04 -2.17
CA THR A 94 -2.98 9.26 -1.36
C THR A 94 -1.57 9.42 -0.81
N ARG A 95 -0.96 10.60 -0.98
CA ARG A 95 0.39 10.85 -0.46
C ARG A 95 0.30 11.37 0.97
N VAL A 96 1.28 11.01 1.79
CA VAL A 96 1.42 11.56 3.14
C VAL A 96 1.92 13.00 3.03
N ALA A 97 1.24 13.95 3.67
CA ALA A 97 1.60 15.37 3.58
C ALA A 97 2.92 15.67 4.32
N VAL A 98 3.89 16.25 3.63
CA VAL A 98 5.18 16.67 4.23
C VAL A 98 5.05 18.10 4.72
N ALA A 99 4.57 18.28 5.95
CA ALA A 99 4.25 19.60 6.48
C ALA A 99 5.47 20.46 6.87
N LYS A 100 6.66 19.87 7.09
CA LYS A 100 7.86 20.59 7.56
C LYS A 100 9.17 19.80 7.35
N ASN A 101 10.29 20.50 7.13
CA ASN A 101 11.65 19.92 7.10
C ASN A 101 12.17 19.60 8.52
N ASN A 102 11.44 18.79 9.27
CA ASN A 102 11.84 18.26 10.56
C ASN A 102 11.86 16.73 10.52
N GLU A 103 12.20 16.09 11.64
CA GLU A 103 12.33 14.64 11.74
C GLU A 103 11.06 13.89 11.30
N VAL A 104 9.88 14.44 11.63
CA VAL A 104 8.57 13.89 11.23
C VAL A 104 8.37 14.01 9.71
N GLY A 105 8.77 15.13 9.11
CA GLY A 105 8.75 15.30 7.66
C GLY A 105 9.72 14.41 6.91
N THR A 106 10.91 14.15 7.47
CA THR A 106 11.85 13.17 6.91
C THR A 106 11.24 11.77 6.89
N MET A 107 10.54 11.37 7.96
CA MET A 107 9.79 10.11 7.99
C MET A 107 8.65 10.09 6.95
N ALA A 108 7.86 11.17 6.84
CA ALA A 108 6.81 11.28 5.82
C ALA A 108 7.38 11.14 4.39
N ALA A 109 8.54 11.75 4.13
CA ALA A 109 9.24 11.63 2.84
C ALA A 109 9.75 10.21 2.57
N ALA A 110 10.22 9.50 3.60
CA ALA A 110 10.64 8.10 3.49
C ALA A 110 9.44 7.19 3.18
N VAL A 111 8.31 7.35 3.89
CA VAL A 111 7.07 6.62 3.59
C VAL A 111 6.62 6.85 2.16
N ASN A 112 6.58 8.11 1.71
CA ASN A 112 6.22 8.43 0.33
C ASN A 112 7.17 7.80 -0.71
N ARG A 113 8.43 7.52 -0.36
CA ARG A 113 9.37 6.82 -1.25
C ARG A 113 8.99 5.36 -1.41
N VAL A 114 8.67 4.69 -0.30
CA VAL A 114 8.21 3.29 -0.31
C VAL A 114 6.90 3.16 -1.08
N LEU A 115 5.96 4.10 -0.87
CA LEU A 115 4.69 4.13 -1.61
C LEU A 115 4.91 4.24 -3.12
N ARG A 116 5.80 5.14 -3.57
CA ARG A 116 6.15 5.25 -4.99
C ARG A 116 6.77 3.97 -5.54
N GLN A 117 7.69 3.35 -4.80
CA GLN A 117 8.30 2.10 -5.24
C GLN A 117 7.24 0.98 -5.39
N ALA A 118 6.32 0.86 -4.43
CA ALA A 118 5.24 -0.12 -4.52
C ALA A 118 4.29 0.15 -5.72
N GLU A 119 4.01 1.42 -6.03
CA GLU A 119 3.25 1.79 -7.23
C GLU A 119 3.99 1.43 -8.52
N ASP A 120 5.28 1.71 -8.59
CA ASP A 120 6.12 1.43 -9.75
C ASP A 120 6.25 -0.08 -9.99
N GLU A 121 6.47 -0.87 -8.92
CA GLU A 121 6.48 -2.33 -9.00
C GLU A 121 5.13 -2.87 -9.48
N ARG A 122 4.01 -2.38 -8.91
CA ARG A 122 2.67 -2.80 -9.33
C ARG A 122 2.40 -2.47 -10.80
N ARG A 123 2.84 -1.31 -11.28
CA ARG A 123 2.73 -0.94 -12.71
C ARG A 123 3.58 -1.82 -13.59
N ALA A 124 4.80 -2.15 -13.17
CA ALA A 124 5.69 -3.04 -13.91
C ALA A 124 5.08 -4.45 -14.03
N THR A 125 4.59 -5.02 -12.92
CA THR A 125 3.92 -6.33 -12.92
C THR A 125 2.66 -6.31 -13.80
N LEU A 126 1.84 -5.25 -13.73
CA LEU A 126 0.68 -5.13 -14.61
C LEU A 126 1.06 -5.04 -16.09
N ALA A 127 2.12 -4.28 -16.41
CA ALA A 127 2.62 -4.20 -17.77
C ALA A 127 3.12 -5.57 -18.27
N GLU A 128 3.84 -6.31 -17.43
CA GLU A 128 4.33 -7.66 -17.71
C GLU A 128 3.18 -8.63 -17.98
N LEU A 129 2.17 -8.67 -17.09
CA LEU A 129 0.96 -9.47 -17.27
C LEU A 129 0.23 -9.13 -18.59
N ILE A 130 0.09 -7.84 -18.91
CA ILE A 130 -0.53 -7.42 -20.18
C ILE A 130 0.30 -7.89 -21.37
N THR A 131 1.63 -7.79 -21.30
CA THR A 131 2.50 -8.27 -22.38
C THR A 131 2.45 -9.77 -22.56
N GLU A 132 2.39 -10.54 -21.47
CA GLU A 132 2.28 -12.00 -21.50
C GLU A 132 0.93 -12.42 -22.10
N ARG A 133 -0.16 -11.79 -21.67
CA ARG A 133 -1.49 -11.98 -22.24
C ARG A 133 -1.53 -11.68 -23.74
N ASN A 134 -0.99 -10.53 -24.14
CA ASN A 134 -0.92 -10.13 -25.55
C ASN A 134 -0.08 -11.08 -26.38
N ARG A 135 1.00 -11.64 -25.82
CA ARG A 135 1.85 -12.62 -26.49
C ARG A 135 1.09 -13.91 -26.74
N THR A 136 0.35 -14.40 -25.75
CA THR A 136 -0.50 -15.60 -25.87
C THR A 136 -1.61 -15.39 -26.89
N ASP A 137 -2.31 -14.26 -26.83
CA ASP A 137 -3.33 -13.88 -27.82
C ASP A 137 -2.76 -13.80 -29.24
N SER A 138 -1.55 -13.25 -29.38
CA SER A 138 -0.86 -13.15 -30.67
C SER A 138 -0.45 -14.53 -31.21
N LEU A 139 0.06 -15.42 -30.36
CA LEU A 139 0.40 -16.79 -30.74
C LEU A 139 -0.82 -17.59 -31.20
N VAL A 140 -1.93 -17.52 -30.46
CA VAL A 140 -3.20 -18.17 -30.85
C VAL A 140 -3.71 -17.62 -32.18
N ARG A 141 -3.55 -16.31 -32.42
CA ARG A 141 -3.94 -15.66 -33.68
C ARG A 141 -3.00 -15.98 -34.84
N SER A 142 -1.72 -16.28 -34.59
CA SER A 142 -0.71 -16.58 -35.61
C SER A 142 -0.57 -18.07 -35.92
N LEU A 143 -1.36 -18.95 -35.30
CA LEU A 143 -1.44 -20.35 -35.73
C LEU A 143 -2.02 -20.39 -37.14
N ASP A 144 -1.25 -20.95 -38.08
CA ASP A 144 -1.67 -21.18 -39.48
C ASP A 144 -2.75 -22.28 -39.60
N GLU A 145 -3.06 -22.95 -38.48
CA GLU A 145 -4.14 -23.92 -38.35
C GLU A 145 -5.38 -23.32 -37.68
N GLY A 146 -6.57 -23.73 -38.14
CA GLY A 146 -7.83 -23.28 -37.56
C GLY A 146 -8.10 -23.92 -36.20
N LEU A 147 -8.14 -23.12 -35.14
CA LEU A 147 -8.52 -23.58 -33.81
C LEU A 147 -10.00 -23.28 -33.52
N LEU A 148 -10.77 -24.32 -33.18
CA LEU A 148 -12.18 -24.24 -32.76
C LEU A 148 -12.38 -25.12 -31.52
N LEU A 149 -12.83 -24.52 -30.41
CA LEU A 149 -13.08 -25.22 -29.15
C LEU A 149 -14.57 -25.21 -28.81
N ILE A 150 -15.10 -26.37 -28.46
CA ILE A 150 -16.50 -26.60 -28.11
C ILE A 150 -16.56 -27.19 -26.69
N ASP A 151 -17.45 -26.68 -25.83
CA ASP A 151 -17.66 -27.22 -24.49
C ASP A 151 -18.52 -28.50 -24.48
N GLN A 152 -18.73 -29.08 -23.29
CA GLN A 152 -19.54 -30.30 -23.12
C GLN A 152 -21.01 -30.11 -23.47
N GLN A 153 -21.50 -28.86 -23.46
CA GLN A 153 -22.85 -28.47 -23.81
C GLN A 153 -22.98 -28.21 -25.33
N GLY A 154 -21.89 -28.35 -26.09
CA GLY A 154 -21.85 -28.13 -27.52
C GLY A 154 -21.74 -26.65 -27.91
N VAL A 155 -21.33 -25.76 -27.00
CA VAL A 155 -21.19 -24.31 -27.23
C VAL A 155 -19.76 -23.96 -27.63
N ILE A 156 -19.61 -23.08 -28.62
CA ILE A 156 -18.30 -22.61 -29.09
C ILE A 156 -17.69 -21.65 -28.07
N VAL A 157 -16.58 -22.04 -27.45
CA VAL A 157 -15.88 -21.27 -26.41
C VAL A 157 -14.73 -20.45 -26.97
N LEU A 158 -14.05 -20.94 -28.01
CA LEU A 158 -12.91 -20.27 -28.61
C LEU A 158 -12.84 -20.54 -30.12
N THR A 159 -12.51 -19.50 -30.89
CA THR A 159 -12.20 -19.62 -32.31
C THR A 159 -11.09 -18.65 -32.69
N ASN A 160 -10.09 -19.10 -33.46
CA ASN A 160 -9.04 -18.21 -33.99
C ASN A 160 -9.44 -17.63 -35.39
N PRO A 161 -8.71 -16.62 -35.90
CA PRO A 161 -9.00 -16.01 -37.20
C PRO A 161 -8.93 -16.96 -38.40
N VAL A 162 -8.02 -17.93 -38.40
CA VAL A 162 -7.91 -18.96 -39.45
C VAL A 162 -9.12 -19.88 -39.42
N ALA A 163 -9.63 -20.27 -38.24
CA ALA A 163 -10.88 -21.02 -38.14
C ALA A 163 -12.08 -20.21 -38.67
N CYS A 164 -12.14 -18.91 -38.38
CA CYS A 164 -13.16 -18.02 -38.94
C CYS A 164 -13.09 -17.96 -40.48
N LEU A 165 -11.88 -17.87 -41.03
CA LEU A 165 -11.64 -17.87 -42.49
C LEU A 165 -12.08 -19.20 -43.11
N LEU A 166 -11.67 -20.33 -42.52
CA LEU A 166 -12.05 -21.67 -42.97
C LEU A 166 -13.57 -21.87 -42.90
N LEU A 167 -14.24 -21.33 -41.90
CA LEU A 167 -15.70 -21.35 -41.75
C LEU A 167 -16.43 -20.37 -42.69
N GLY A 168 -15.76 -19.81 -43.70
CA GLY A 168 -16.37 -18.93 -44.71
C GLY A 168 -16.30 -17.44 -44.38
N GLY A 169 -15.38 -17.04 -43.49
CA GLY A 169 -15.17 -15.64 -43.12
C GLY A 169 -16.14 -15.11 -42.06
N VAL A 170 -16.83 -15.99 -41.34
CA VAL A 170 -17.76 -15.60 -40.27
C VAL A 170 -16.96 -14.97 -39.12
N PRO A 171 -17.32 -13.77 -38.64
CA PRO A 171 -16.57 -13.11 -37.57
C PRO A 171 -16.72 -13.87 -36.24
N ALA A 172 -15.63 -13.95 -35.46
CA ALA A 172 -15.60 -14.65 -34.17
C ALA A 172 -16.73 -14.25 -33.21
N LYS A 173 -17.16 -12.98 -33.21
CA LYS A 173 -18.27 -12.48 -32.39
C LYS A 173 -19.61 -13.18 -32.65
N GLU A 174 -19.81 -13.69 -33.87
CA GLU A 174 -21.04 -14.40 -34.24
C GLU A 174 -21.00 -15.89 -33.93
N LEU A 175 -19.79 -16.42 -33.68
CA LEU A 175 -19.54 -17.83 -33.38
C LEU A 175 -19.47 -18.07 -31.87
N LEU A 176 -18.81 -17.18 -31.12
CA LEU A 176 -18.58 -17.34 -29.68
C LEU A 176 -19.89 -17.35 -28.88
N GLY A 177 -20.00 -18.29 -27.94
CA GLY A 177 -21.16 -18.44 -27.05
C GLY A 177 -22.41 -19.01 -27.72
N ARG A 178 -22.33 -19.43 -29.00
CA ARG A 178 -23.43 -20.11 -29.69
C ARG A 178 -23.27 -21.62 -29.70
N PRO A 179 -24.38 -22.39 -29.68
CA PRO A 179 -24.34 -23.82 -29.91
C PRO A 179 -23.76 -24.13 -31.30
N ALA A 180 -22.74 -24.98 -31.36
CA ALA A 180 -22.08 -25.39 -32.60
C ALA A 180 -23.07 -26.05 -33.58
N THR A 181 -24.06 -26.78 -33.07
CA THR A 181 -25.13 -27.39 -33.86
C THR A 181 -26.01 -26.35 -34.57
N GLN A 182 -26.28 -25.22 -33.92
CA GLN A 182 -27.07 -24.13 -34.49
C GLN A 182 -26.31 -23.41 -35.61
N VAL A 183 -25.01 -23.19 -35.40
CA VAL A 183 -24.14 -22.60 -36.42
C VAL A 183 -23.97 -23.56 -37.61
N ALA A 184 -23.88 -24.87 -37.36
CA ALA A 184 -23.74 -25.90 -38.39
C ALA A 184 -24.97 -26.05 -39.31
N GLN A 185 -26.15 -25.60 -38.88
CA GLN A 185 -27.32 -25.54 -39.76
C GLN A 185 -27.07 -24.61 -40.95
N HIS A 186 -26.38 -23.50 -40.70
CA HIS A 186 -26.15 -22.44 -41.67
C HIS A 186 -24.72 -22.46 -42.26
N ASN A 187 -23.87 -23.37 -41.78
CA ASN A 187 -22.48 -23.50 -42.20
C ASN A 187 -22.14 -24.96 -42.52
N GLU A 188 -22.01 -25.28 -43.81
CA GLU A 188 -21.75 -26.64 -44.28
C GLU A 188 -20.43 -27.20 -43.75
N ARG A 189 -19.38 -26.38 -43.66
CA ARG A 189 -18.07 -26.83 -43.17
C ARG A 189 -18.09 -27.21 -41.70
N LEU A 190 -18.76 -26.42 -40.87
CA LEU A 190 -18.93 -26.76 -39.45
C LEU A 190 -19.76 -28.04 -39.27
N ARG A 191 -20.74 -28.24 -40.15
CA ARG A 191 -21.58 -29.46 -40.16
C ARG A 191 -20.76 -30.70 -40.49
N GLU A 192 -19.88 -30.61 -41.48
CA GLU A 192 -18.95 -31.69 -41.83
C GLU A 192 -18.00 -32.01 -40.66
N TRP A 193 -17.41 -30.98 -40.03
CA TRP A 193 -16.51 -31.18 -38.90
C TRP A 193 -17.21 -31.81 -37.69
N LEU A 194 -18.43 -31.37 -37.37
CA LEU A 194 -19.24 -31.98 -36.31
C LEU A 194 -19.67 -33.41 -36.63
N ALA A 195 -19.95 -33.72 -37.89
CA ALA A 195 -20.30 -35.07 -38.34
C ALA A 195 -19.13 -36.04 -38.14
N VAL A 196 -17.90 -35.62 -38.46
CA VAL A 196 -16.67 -36.41 -38.20
C VAL A 196 -16.46 -36.67 -36.70
N LEU A 197 -16.80 -35.72 -35.84
CA LEU A 197 -16.70 -35.88 -34.38
C LEU A 197 -17.81 -36.77 -33.78
N SER A 198 -18.93 -36.95 -34.48
CA SER A 198 -20.08 -37.75 -34.02
C SER A 198 -20.15 -39.14 -34.64
N THR A 199 -19.33 -39.43 -35.67
CA THR A 199 -19.07 -40.82 -36.08
C THR A 199 -18.29 -41.55 -34.98
N PRO A 200 -18.80 -42.66 -34.42
CA PRO A 200 -18.04 -43.47 -33.47
C PRO A 200 -16.79 -43.98 -34.20
N HIS A 201 -15.62 -43.55 -33.77
CA HIS A 201 -14.35 -43.97 -34.36
C HIS A 201 -14.17 -45.48 -34.10
N PRO A 202 -14.18 -46.35 -35.13
CA PRO A 202 -14.03 -47.78 -34.94
C PRO A 202 -12.55 -48.15 -34.91
N ALA A 203 -11.75 -47.49 -34.08
CA ALA A 203 -10.36 -47.88 -33.89
C ALA A 203 -9.74 -47.19 -32.67
N GLU A 204 -9.59 -47.96 -31.60
CA GLU A 204 -8.65 -47.71 -30.52
C GLU A 204 -7.18 -47.83 -30.99
N ASN A 205 -6.86 -47.78 -32.29
CA ASN A 205 -5.51 -47.92 -32.82
C ASN A 205 -5.32 -47.19 -34.16
N ALA A 206 -4.22 -46.44 -34.24
CA ALA A 206 -3.66 -45.72 -35.40
C ALA A 206 -4.00 -44.22 -35.51
N SER A 207 -3.19 -43.46 -34.77
CA SER A 207 -2.83 -42.05 -34.93
C SER A 207 -2.71 -41.54 -36.38
N GLN A 208 -3.29 -40.36 -36.66
CA GLN A 208 -2.62 -39.25 -37.36
C GLN A 208 -3.44 -37.96 -37.24
N GLY A 209 -2.90 -37.00 -36.47
CA GLY A 209 -3.50 -35.72 -36.11
C GLY A 209 -3.73 -35.64 -34.59
N PRO A 210 -3.11 -34.70 -33.85
CA PRO A 210 -3.27 -34.65 -32.41
C PRO A 210 -4.66 -34.11 -32.05
N THR A 211 -5.62 -35.03 -31.97
CA THR A 211 -6.88 -34.77 -31.26
C THR A 211 -6.53 -34.70 -29.77
N TYR A 212 -6.24 -33.50 -29.28
CA TYR A 212 -6.11 -33.25 -27.84
C TYR A 212 -7.50 -33.27 -27.20
N LEU A 213 -7.97 -34.47 -26.88
CA LEU A 213 -9.15 -34.66 -26.06
C LEU A 213 -8.75 -34.39 -24.60
N VAL A 214 -8.73 -33.11 -24.21
CA VAL A 214 -8.49 -32.72 -22.82
C VAL A 214 -9.71 -33.13 -22.01
N ARG A 215 -9.64 -34.30 -21.35
CA ARG A 215 -10.60 -34.67 -20.31
C ARG A 215 -10.40 -33.71 -19.13
N PRO A 216 -11.45 -33.02 -18.65
CA PRO A 216 -11.34 -32.23 -17.44
C PRO A 216 -11.21 -33.20 -16.26
N HIS A 217 -10.01 -33.33 -15.72
CA HIS A 217 -9.88 -33.83 -14.36
C HIS A 217 -10.21 -32.68 -13.42
N GLY A 218 -11.10 -32.96 -12.48
CA GLY A 218 -11.79 -31.98 -11.64
C GLY A 218 -10.93 -30.87 -11.04
N GLU A 219 -11.63 -29.75 -10.90
CA GLU A 219 -11.31 -28.55 -10.12
C GLU A 219 -10.13 -27.69 -10.60
N ASN A 220 -10.52 -26.47 -11.00
CA ASN A 220 -9.71 -25.31 -11.33
C ASN A 220 -9.11 -25.27 -12.74
N LEU A 221 -9.97 -24.97 -13.72
CA LEU A 221 -9.60 -24.12 -14.84
C LEU A 221 -9.25 -22.72 -14.31
N HIS A 222 -8.08 -22.58 -13.69
CA HIS A 222 -7.39 -21.31 -13.66
C HIS A 222 -6.96 -21.01 -15.09
N TYR A 223 -7.81 -20.28 -15.80
CA TYR A 223 -7.34 -19.43 -16.88
C TYR A 223 -6.37 -18.43 -16.23
N GLN A 224 -5.08 -18.76 -16.25
CA GLN A 224 -4.06 -17.73 -16.18
C GLN A 224 -4.16 -16.96 -17.50
N LEU A 225 -4.90 -15.84 -17.38
CA LEU A 225 -5.12 -14.82 -18.38
C LEU A 225 -3.90 -13.92 -18.50
#